data_AF-A0A843T9L5-F1
#
_entry.id   AF-A0A843T9L5-F1
#
_cell.length_a   1.000
_cell.length_b   1.000
_cell.length_c   1.000
_cell.angle_alpha   90.00
_cell.angle_beta   90.00
_cell.angle_gamma   90.00
#
_symmetry.space_group_name_H-M   'P 1'
#
loop_
_entity.id
_entity.type
_entity.pdbx_description
1 polymer ?
#
loop_
_entity_poly.entity_id
_entity_poly.type
_entity_poly.pdbx_seq_one_letter_code
_entity_poly.pdbx_strand_id
1 'polypeptide(L)'
;MDIAERLVQVGEEIQHVENDLCDRRRLLTAFWGHLRPVNPAVVGDRMRATNQRIKGLERRLQMLRNEWQVLIVRAPPGKLEECCSSIYDAVRRRRKYPSTDDRISTFSK
;
A
#
# COMPACT_ATOMS: atom_id res chain seq x y z
N MET A 1 14.27 5.73 -20.69
CA MET A 1 13.03 5.15 -20.13
C MET A 1 11.90 6.12 -20.40
N ASP A 2 10.78 5.63 -20.94
CA ASP A 2 9.62 6.48 -21.26
C ASP A 2 8.91 6.93 -19.97
N ILE A 3 8.31 8.12 -19.97
CA ILE A 3 7.56 8.65 -18.81
C ILE A 3 6.37 7.72 -18.49
N ALA A 4 5.70 7.20 -19.52
CA ALA A 4 4.62 6.23 -19.36
C ALA A 4 5.08 4.92 -18.71
N GLU A 5 6.23 4.40 -19.13
CA GLU A 5 6.85 3.20 -18.56
C GLU A 5 7.21 3.40 -17.07
N ARG A 6 7.80 4.56 -16.72
CA ARG A 6 8.08 4.89 -15.31
C ARG A 6 6.79 5.02 -14.49
N LEU A 7 5.74 5.64 -15.03
CA LEU A 7 4.47 5.80 -14.34
C LEU A 7 3.84 4.44 -13.98
N VAL A 8 3.91 3.47 -14.89
CA VAL A 8 3.45 2.09 -14.62
C VAL A 8 4.28 1.45 -13.51
N GLN A 9 5.61 1.49 -13.62
CA GLN A 9 6.52 0.91 -12.61
C GLN A 9 6.30 1.53 -11.22
N VAL A 10 6.21 2.86 -11.12
CA VAL A 10 5.96 3.55 -9.85
C VAL A 10 4.59 3.16 -9.29
N GLY A 11 3.58 3.00 -10.13
CA GLY A 11 2.25 2.51 -9.72
C GLY A 11 2.31 1.09 -9.13
N GLU A 12 3.04 0.17 -9.77
CA GLU A 12 3.26 -1.18 -9.26
C GLU A 12 4.03 -1.17 -7.93
N GLU A 13 5.11 -0.38 -7.84
CA GLU A 13 5.89 -0.21 -6.62
C GLU A 13 5.04 0.33 -5.46
N ILE A 14 4.18 1.33 -5.70
CA ILE A 14 3.24 1.88 -4.71
C ILE A 14 2.33 0.76 -4.19
N GLN A 15 1.72 -0.01 -5.09
CA GLN A 15 0.82 -1.10 -4.72
C GLN A 15 1.51 -2.18 -3.88
N HIS A 16 2.76 -2.53 -4.23
CA HIS A 16 3.57 -3.47 -3.45
C HIS A 16 3.86 -2.94 -2.04
N VAL A 17 4.27 -1.68 -1.92
CA VAL A 17 4.56 -1.05 -0.63
C VAL A 17 3.30 -0.94 0.24
N GLU A 18 2.14 -0.64 -0.34
CA GLU A 18 0.86 -0.57 0.37
C GLU A 18 0.42 -1.94 0.89
N ASN A 19 0.60 -3.01 0.10
CA ASN A 19 0.32 -4.38 0.54
C ASN A 19 1.23 -4.78 1.70
N ASP A 20 2.53 -4.50 1.60
CA ASP A 20 3.49 -4.78 2.67
C ASP A 20 3.18 -3.99 3.95
N LEU A 21 2.76 -2.73 3.83
CA LEU A 21 2.28 -1.95 4.98
C LEU A 21 1.06 -2.59 5.64
N CYS A 22 0.09 -3.05 4.84
CA CYS A 22 -1.11 -3.72 5.34
C CYS A 22 -0.75 -4.96 6.16
N ASP A 23 0.09 -5.84 5.61
CA ASP A 23 0.50 -7.08 6.27
C ASP A 23 1.28 -6.83 7.56
N ARG A 24 2.14 -5.81 7.59
CA ARG A 24 3.00 -5.51 8.74
C ARG A 24 2.19 -4.84 9.85
N ARG A 25 1.19 -4.02 9.51
CA ARG A 25 0.21 -3.50 10.46
C ARG A 25 -0.66 -4.62 11.04
N ARG A 26 -1.13 -5.56 10.21
CA ARG A 26 -1.86 -6.76 10.68
C ARG A 26 -1.02 -7.60 11.66
N LEU A 27 0.25 -7.82 11.33
CA LEU A 27 1.18 -8.52 12.22
C LEU A 27 1.33 -7.79 13.56
N LEU A 28 1.45 -6.46 13.54
CA LEU A 28 1.53 -5.67 14.76
C LEU A 28 0.25 -5.81 15.60
N THR A 29 -0.93 -5.71 14.98
CA THR A 29 -2.22 -5.94 15.64
C THR A 29 -2.30 -7.34 16.26
N ALA A 30 -1.79 -8.37 15.58
CA ALA A 30 -1.74 -9.72 16.13
C ALA A 30 -0.89 -9.81 17.40
N PHE A 31 0.26 -9.11 17.46
CA PHE A 31 1.05 -9.05 18.69
C PHE A 31 0.28 -8.41 19.85
N TRP A 32 -0.51 -7.36 19.60
CA TRP A 32 -1.34 -6.71 20.63
C TRP A 32 -2.53 -7.58 21.07
N GLY A 33 -3.03 -8.46 20.21
CA GLY A 33 -4.16 -9.34 20.51
C GLY A 33 -3.83 -10.53 21.44
N HIS A 34 -2.55 -10.82 21.68
CA HIS A 34 -2.14 -11.95 22.54
C HIS A 34 -1.87 -11.49 23.97
N LEU A 35 -2.72 -11.95 24.90
CA LEU A 35 -2.77 -11.48 26.28
C LEU A 35 -1.51 -11.75 27.13
N ARG A 36 -0.70 -12.78 26.84
CA ARG A 36 0.54 -13.06 27.59
C ARG A 36 1.56 -13.82 26.74
N PRO A 37 2.56 -13.16 26.14
CA PRO A 37 3.64 -13.88 25.47
C PRO A 37 4.53 -14.60 26.49
N VAL A 38 4.94 -15.84 26.14
CA VAL A 38 5.87 -16.65 26.95
C VAL A 38 7.19 -15.92 27.22
N ASN A 39 7.63 -15.07 26.28
CA ASN A 39 8.78 -14.19 26.44
C ASN A 39 8.43 -12.76 25.97
N PRO A 40 8.08 -11.85 26.89
CA PRO A 40 7.71 -10.47 26.56
C PRO A 40 8.84 -9.67 25.90
N ALA A 41 10.10 -9.94 26.24
CA ALA A 41 11.24 -9.22 25.67
C ALA A 41 11.38 -9.51 24.18
N VAL A 42 11.31 -10.79 23.79
CA VAL A 42 11.38 -11.22 22.38
C VAL A 42 10.22 -10.65 21.56
N VAL A 43 9.01 -10.60 22.13
CA VAL A 43 7.86 -9.97 21.45
C VAL A 43 8.07 -8.46 21.31
N GLY A 44 8.57 -7.80 22.35
CA GLY A 44 8.93 -6.38 22.30
C GLY A 44 9.95 -6.05 21.21
N ASP A 45 10.99 -6.87 21.05
CA ASP A 45 11.98 -6.71 19.98
C ASP A 45 11.35 -6.86 18.59
N ARG A 46 10.50 -7.86 18.39
CA ARG A 46 9.79 -8.08 17.13
C ARG A 46 8.83 -6.94 16.80
N MET A 47 8.13 -6.41 17.80
CA MET A 47 7.25 -5.24 17.62
C MET A 47 8.06 -3.99 17.25
N ARG A 48 9.20 -3.74 17.90
CA ARG A 48 10.10 -2.64 17.54
C ARG A 48 10.64 -2.77 16.12
N ALA A 49 11.11 -3.95 15.73
CA ALA A 49 11.60 -4.21 14.38
C ALA A 49 10.49 -4.04 13.32
N THR A 50 9.27 -4.50 13.62
CA THR A 50 8.10 -4.34 12.74
C THR A 50 7.75 -2.86 12.58
N ASN A 51 7.74 -2.08 13.67
CA ASN A 51 7.51 -0.64 13.62
C ASN A 51 8.58 0.11 12.81
N GLN A 52 9.85 -0.27 12.94
CA GLN A 52 10.91 0.32 12.12
C GLN A 52 10.71 0.02 10.63
N ARG A 53 10.30 -1.21 10.28
CA ARG A 53 9.97 -1.59 8.90
C ARG A 53 8.78 -0.79 8.36
N ILE A 54 7.72 -0.62 9.15
CA ILE A 54 6.55 0.21 8.78
C ILE A 54 7.00 1.64 8.46
N LYS A 55 7.81 2.27 9.32
CA LYS A 55 8.35 3.62 9.08
C LYS A 55 9.18 3.70 7.79
N GLY A 56 9.98 2.68 7.50
CA GLY A 56 10.75 2.60 6.26
C GLY A 56 9.84 2.53 5.02
N LEU A 57 8.81 1.71 5.07
CA LEU A 57 7.82 1.57 4.00
C LEU A 57 6.99 2.85 3.80
N GLU A 58 6.59 3.53 4.87
CA GLU A 58 5.87 4.82 4.79
C GLU A 58 6.72 5.89 4.10
N ARG A 59 8.02 5.97 4.43
CA ARG A 59 8.95 6.88 3.73
C ARG A 59 9.09 6.52 2.25
N ARG A 60 9.21 5.23 1.92
CA ARG A 60 9.28 4.76 0.53
C ARG A 60 8.01 5.12 -0.24
N LEU A 61 6.84 4.89 0.36
CA LEU A 61 5.55 5.24 -0.22
C LEU A 61 5.46 6.73 -0.52
N GLN A 62 5.89 7.58 0.42
CA GLN A 62 5.89 9.03 0.21
C GLN A 62 6.80 9.45 -0.95
N MET A 63 8.01 8.87 -1.04
CA MET A 63 8.92 9.14 -2.16
C MET A 63 8.31 8.74 -3.50
N LEU A 64 7.68 7.57 -3.58
CA LEU A 64 7.04 7.08 -4.80
C LEU A 64 5.84 7.95 -5.19
N ARG A 65 5.04 8.41 -4.25
CA ARG A 65 3.91 9.34 -4.52
C ARG A 65 4.40 10.68 -5.04
N ASN A 66 5.48 11.22 -4.46
CA ASN A 66 6.10 12.45 -4.95
C ASN A 66 6.64 12.28 -6.37
N GLU A 67 7.29 11.14 -6.65
CA GLU A 67 7.78 10.81 -7.97
C GLU A 67 6.65 10.70 -8.99
N TRP A 68 5.58 9.97 -8.65
CA TRP A 68 4.40 9.82 -9.48
C TRP A 68 3.77 11.18 -9.83
N GLN A 69 3.66 12.09 -8.86
CA GLN A 69 3.14 13.43 -9.08
C GLN A 69 4.01 14.26 -10.04
N VAL A 70 5.34 14.16 -9.92
CA VAL A 70 6.27 14.83 -10.84
C VAL A 70 6.14 14.25 -12.26
N LEU A 71 5.98 12.93 -12.38
CA LEU A 71 5.87 12.26 -13.67
C LEU A 71 4.55 12.59 -14.38
N ILE A 72 3.44 12.72 -13.65
CA ILE A 72 2.16 13.15 -14.23
C ILE A 72 2.26 14.57 -14.79
N VAL A 73 2.86 15.51 -14.04
CA VAL A 73 3.01 16.90 -14.49
C VAL A 73 3.91 16.99 -15.73
N ARG A 74 4.88 16.09 -15.87
CA ARG A 74 5.79 16.04 -17.02
C ARG A 74 5.25 15.24 -18.20
N ALA A 75 4.20 14.44 -18.01
CA ALA A 75 3.64 13.63 -19.07
C ALA A 75 2.90 14.52 -20.09
N PRO A 76 3.09 14.30 -21.41
CA PRO A 76 2.33 15.02 -22.41
C PRO A 76 0.85 14.63 -22.33
N PRO A 77 -0.09 15.58 -22.52
CA PRO A 77 -1.52 15.41 -22.25
C PRO A 77 -2.17 14.23 -23.00
N GLY A 78 -1.68 13.88 -24.19
CA GLY A 78 -2.18 12.74 -24.98
C GLY A 78 -1.75 11.34 -24.51
N LYS A 79 -0.78 11.22 -23.59
CA LYS A 79 -0.33 9.92 -23.05
C LYS A 79 -0.96 9.57 -21.69
N LEU A 80 -1.64 10.52 -21.05
CA LEU A 80 -2.24 10.32 -19.73
C LEU A 80 -3.53 9.50 -19.80
N GLU A 81 -4.29 9.55 -20.89
CA GLU A 81 -5.57 8.81 -21.01
C GLU A 81 -5.37 7.28 -21.08
N GLU A 82 -4.35 6.80 -21.81
CA GLU A 82 -4.00 5.37 -21.87
C GLU A 82 -3.40 4.87 -20.55
N CYS A 83 -2.52 5.64 -19.91
CA CYS A 83 -1.95 5.30 -18.61
C CYS A 83 -2.99 5.29 -17.50
N CYS A 84 -3.92 6.25 -17.47
CA CYS A 84 -4.96 6.32 -16.45
C CYS A 84 -5.91 5.12 -16.52
N SER A 85 -6.36 4.67 -17.70
CA SER A 85 -7.22 3.47 -17.79
C SER A 85 -6.48 2.20 -17.40
N SER A 86 -5.23 2.03 -17.82
CA SER A 86 -4.41 0.85 -17.49
C SER A 86 -4.06 0.79 -15.98
N ILE A 87 -3.69 1.93 -15.39
CA ILE A 87 -3.38 2.03 -13.95
C ILE A 87 -4.66 1.86 -13.12
N TYR A 88 -5.78 2.47 -13.50
CA TYR A 88 -7.06 2.33 -12.80
C TYR A 88 -7.58 0.88 -12.86
N ASP A 89 -7.44 0.20 -14.01
CA ASP A 89 -7.80 -1.22 -14.15
C ASP A 89 -6.83 -2.17 -13.45
N ALA A 90 -5.53 -1.91 -13.44
CA ALA A 90 -4.55 -2.71 -12.70
C ALA A 90 -4.77 -2.63 -11.18
N VAL A 91 -5.05 -1.42 -10.69
CA VAL A 91 -5.44 -1.16 -9.28
C VAL A 91 -6.78 -1.82 -8.96
N ARG A 92 -7.75 -1.77 -9.88
CA ARG A 92 -9.10 -2.37 -9.69
C ARG A 92 -9.09 -3.89 -9.73
N ARG A 93 -8.35 -4.52 -10.64
CA ARG A 93 -8.31 -5.99 -10.83
C ARG A 93 -7.49 -6.74 -9.77
N ARG A 94 -6.61 -6.06 -9.03
CA ARG A 94 -5.78 -6.68 -7.96
C ARG A 94 -6.21 -6.34 -6.53
N ARG A 95 -7.30 -5.59 -6.30
CA ARG A 95 -7.97 -5.53 -4.98
C ARG A 95 -8.57 -6.90 -4.65
N LYS A 96 -7.72 -7.83 -4.20
CA LYS A 96 -8.14 -9.04 -3.48
C LYS A 96 -8.33 -8.72 -1.99
N TYR A 97 -9.02 -7.62 -1.70
CA TYR A 97 -9.64 -7.35 -0.40
C TYR A 97 -10.88 -6.51 -0.67
N PRO A 98 -12.08 -7.00 -0.28
CA PRO A 98 -13.32 -6.26 -0.51
C PRO A 98 -13.23 -4.93 0.24
N SER A 99 -13.72 -3.88 -0.42
CA SER A 99 -13.93 -2.58 0.21
C SER A 99 -14.76 -2.79 1.48
N THR A 100 -14.36 -2.18 2.59
CA THR A 100 -15.19 -2.15 3.81
C THR A 100 -16.50 -1.39 3.63
N ASP A 101 -16.70 -0.70 2.51
CA ASP A 101 -18.00 -0.12 2.13
C ASP A 101 -19.07 -1.16 1.79
N ASP A 102 -18.70 -2.39 1.42
CA ASP A 102 -19.69 -3.44 1.10
C ASP A 102 -20.33 -4.06 2.37
N ARG A 103 -19.96 -3.60 3.57
CA ARG A 103 -20.57 -4.07 4.84
C ARG A 103 -21.75 -3.22 5.33
N ILE A 104 -22.05 -2.09 4.68
CA ILE A 104 -23.19 -1.23 5.06
C ILE A 104 -24.42 -1.49 4.15
N SER A 105 -24.65 -2.75 3.77
CA SER A 105 -25.87 -3.12 3.01
C SER A 105 -26.48 -4.47 3.42
N THR A 106 -26.30 -4.90 4.67
CA THR A 106 -27.05 -6.06 5.20
C THR A 106 -27.56 -5.89 6.64
N PHE A 107 -27.70 -4.66 7.13
CA PHE A 107 -28.48 -4.38 8.35
C PHE A 107 -29.64 -3.43 8.01
N SER A 108 -30.61 -3.97 7.28
CA SER A 108 -31.99 -3.49 7.27
C SER A 108 -32.90 -4.67 6.94
N LYS A 109 -33.25 -5.41 7.98
CA LYS A 109 -34.54 -6.08 8.16
C LYS A 109 -34.87 -6.04 9.63
#